data_AF-A0A7D9E1U6-F1
#
_entry.id   AF-A0A7D9E1U6-F1
#
_cell.length_a   1.000
_cell.length_b   1.000
_cell.length_c   1.000
_cell.angle_alpha   90.00
_cell.angle_beta   90.00
_cell.angle_gamma   90.00
#
_symmetry.space_group_name_H-M   'P 1'
#
loop_
_entity.id
_entity.type
_entity.pdbx_description
1 polymer ?
#
loop_
_entity_poly.entity_id
_entity_poly.type
_entity_poly.pdbx_seq_one_letter_code
_entity_poly.pdbx_strand_id
1 'polypeptide(L)'
;MNKRRHRRDLEFDQNVCAFCGEASDEKKCGKLFTSKLGFSVHQYCMFFSAALPQNGEDNDGFEGFLERDVLREIKRASRLKCCLCGKKGASAGCCDLHCKRGFHFSCGINQKYLFQFFGQFRAYCVDHRLHQDTPSYPSKKAKCPICLEPVQCRASTDILTTPCCKDVWFHRSCVQEQAKVSGYFFRCAVCNDNDKFVEEMKTMGIYVPDRDAAWEDGNNFAELLEKYSHCDIQSCRCPLGRKYSSDSG
;
A
#
# COMPACT_ATOMS: atom_id res chain seq x y z
N MET A 1 -47.20 -17.17 -24.36
CA MET A 1 -46.51 -17.65 -23.14
C MET A 1 -45.30 -16.77 -22.87
N ASN A 2 -45.47 -15.72 -22.06
CA ASN A 2 -44.39 -14.78 -21.71
C ASN A 2 -43.66 -15.29 -20.46
N LYS A 3 -42.48 -15.91 -20.62
CA LYS A 3 -41.61 -16.27 -19.49
C LYS A 3 -41.04 -14.99 -18.88
N ARG A 4 -41.72 -14.44 -17.87
CA ARG A 4 -41.14 -13.46 -16.95
C ARG A 4 -39.89 -14.10 -16.33
N ARG A 5 -38.70 -13.64 -16.71
CA ARG A 5 -37.45 -14.00 -16.05
C ARG A 5 -37.55 -13.52 -14.60
N HIS A 6 -37.71 -14.46 -13.67
CA HIS A 6 -37.50 -14.19 -12.25
C HIS A 6 -36.11 -13.59 -12.10
N ARG A 7 -36.03 -12.35 -11.62
CA ARG A 7 -34.77 -11.70 -11.25
C ARG A 7 -34.30 -12.48 -10.02
N ARG A 8 -33.33 -13.38 -10.18
CA ARG A 8 -32.64 -13.98 -9.02
C ARG A 8 -31.93 -12.82 -8.33
N ASP A 9 -32.31 -12.54 -7.09
CA ASP A 9 -31.53 -11.66 -6.24
C ASP A 9 -30.12 -12.24 -6.14
N LEU A 10 -29.12 -11.38 -6.33
CA LEU A 10 -27.72 -11.79 -6.28
C LEU A 10 -27.38 -12.01 -4.80
N GLU A 11 -27.36 -13.26 -4.36
CA GLU A 11 -26.77 -13.63 -3.07
C GLU A 11 -25.24 -13.51 -3.19
N PHE A 12 -24.65 -12.65 -2.38
CA PHE A 12 -23.20 -12.50 -2.27
C PHE A 12 -22.72 -13.16 -0.97
N ASP A 13 -21.59 -13.86 -1.04
CA ASP A 13 -20.87 -14.28 0.17
C ASP A 13 -20.07 -13.09 0.71
N GLN A 14 -20.42 -12.62 1.91
CA GLN A 14 -19.79 -11.47 2.55
C GLN A 14 -18.39 -11.77 3.12
N ASN A 15 -17.95 -13.04 3.12
CA ASN A 15 -16.61 -13.42 3.56
C ASN A 15 -15.55 -13.22 2.47
N VAL A 16 -15.97 -12.98 1.23
CA VAL A 16 -15.09 -12.78 0.09
C VAL A 16 -15.42 -11.48 -0.64
N CYS A 17 -14.42 -10.94 -1.33
CA CYS A 17 -14.61 -9.75 -2.14
C CYS A 17 -15.40 -10.05 -3.41
N ALA A 18 -16.46 -9.28 -3.66
CA ALA A 18 -17.34 -9.41 -4.82
C ALA A 18 -16.65 -9.11 -6.17
N PHE A 19 -15.45 -8.53 -6.16
CA PHE A 19 -14.62 -8.35 -7.36
C PHE A 19 -13.71 -9.55 -7.63
N CYS A 20 -12.79 -9.88 -6.71
CA CYS A 20 -11.78 -10.92 -6.95
C CYS A 20 -12.17 -12.32 -6.48
N GLY A 21 -13.18 -12.44 -5.61
CA GLY A 21 -13.60 -13.70 -5.00
C GLY A 21 -12.61 -14.24 -3.96
N GLU A 22 -11.68 -13.41 -3.49
CA GLU A 22 -10.71 -13.78 -2.43
C GLU A 22 -11.19 -13.27 -1.07
N ALA A 23 -10.79 -13.97 0.00
CA ALA A 23 -11.03 -13.56 1.39
C ALA A 23 -10.18 -12.34 1.78
N SER A 24 -10.31 -11.86 3.02
CA SER A 24 -9.51 -10.74 3.53
C SER A 24 -8.01 -11.05 3.53
N ASP A 25 -7.22 -10.16 2.95
CA ASP A 25 -5.76 -10.08 3.09
C ASP A 25 -5.40 -8.60 3.14
N GLU A 26 -5.40 -8.03 4.35
CA GLU A 26 -5.23 -6.58 4.55
C GLU A 26 -3.86 -6.08 4.06
N LYS A 27 -2.82 -6.93 4.15
CA LYS A 27 -1.48 -6.56 3.69
C LYS A 27 -1.42 -6.39 2.19
N LYS A 28 -2.19 -7.20 1.45
CA LYS A 28 -2.17 -7.22 0.00
C LYS A 28 -3.24 -6.32 -0.60
N CYS A 29 -4.50 -6.48 -0.18
CA CYS A 29 -5.67 -5.88 -0.83
C CYS A 29 -6.30 -4.74 -0.01
N GLY A 30 -5.75 -4.42 1.16
CA GLY A 30 -6.32 -3.46 2.08
C GLY A 30 -7.54 -4.03 2.81
N LYS A 31 -8.24 -3.16 3.55
CA LYS A 31 -9.39 -3.56 4.38
C LYS A 31 -10.48 -4.24 3.54
N LEU A 32 -11.12 -5.28 4.09
CA LEU A 32 -12.35 -5.83 3.52
C LEU A 32 -13.54 -5.05 4.09
N PHE A 33 -14.21 -4.28 3.23
CA PHE A 33 -15.42 -3.56 3.59
C PHE A 33 -16.64 -4.43 3.38
N THR A 34 -17.56 -4.43 4.34
CA THR A 34 -18.83 -5.15 4.28
C THR A 34 -19.98 -4.17 4.21
N SER A 35 -20.80 -4.27 3.15
CA SER A 35 -21.98 -3.43 2.91
C SER A 35 -23.20 -3.96 3.64
N LYS A 36 -24.06 -3.05 4.09
CA LYS A 36 -25.41 -3.37 4.58
C LYS A 36 -26.31 -3.97 3.49
N LEU A 37 -25.98 -3.76 2.22
CA LEU A 37 -26.66 -4.33 1.04
C LEU A 37 -26.22 -5.76 0.72
N GLY A 38 -25.44 -6.41 1.59
CA GLY A 38 -25.18 -7.85 1.50
C GLY A 38 -23.92 -8.25 0.73
N PHE A 39 -23.05 -7.33 0.32
CA PHE A 39 -21.81 -7.63 -0.40
C PHE A 39 -20.57 -7.17 0.38
N SER A 40 -19.39 -7.69 0.03
CA SER A 40 -18.12 -7.21 0.56
C SER A 40 -17.12 -6.91 -0.56
N VAL A 41 -16.24 -5.93 -0.37
CA VAL A 41 -15.19 -5.57 -1.35
C VAL A 41 -13.90 -5.18 -0.64
N HIS A 42 -12.75 -5.55 -1.21
CA HIS A 42 -11.47 -5.03 -0.72
C HIS A 42 -11.30 -3.56 -1.11
N GLN A 43 -10.71 -2.79 -0.20
CA GLN A 43 -10.35 -1.38 -0.39
C GLN A 43 -9.61 -1.14 -1.72
N TYR A 44 -8.54 -1.89 -2.01
CA TYR A 44 -7.78 -1.65 -3.24
C TYR A 44 -8.45 -2.23 -4.49
N CYS A 45 -9.29 -3.27 -4.36
CA CYS A 45 -10.14 -3.71 -5.48
C CYS A 45 -11.16 -2.65 -5.88
N MET A 46 -11.63 -1.86 -4.90
CA MET A 46 -12.53 -0.74 -5.09
C MET A 46 -11.80 0.48 -5.67
N PHE A 47 -10.69 0.91 -5.06
CA PHE A 47 -9.93 2.09 -5.49
C PHE A 47 -9.44 2.00 -6.93
N PHE A 48 -8.92 0.85 -7.35
CA PHE A 48 -8.40 0.65 -8.71
C PHE A 48 -9.48 0.23 -9.72
N SER A 49 -10.76 0.36 -9.36
CA SER A 49 -11.85 0.05 -10.25
C SER A 49 -12.03 1.14 -11.32
N ALA A 50 -11.96 0.76 -12.60
CA ALA A 50 -11.86 1.71 -13.70
C ALA A 50 -13.09 2.60 -13.94
N ALA A 51 -14.24 2.30 -13.33
CA ALA A 51 -15.49 3.03 -13.55
C ALA A 51 -16.25 3.33 -12.25
N LEU A 52 -15.54 3.42 -11.13
CA LEU A 52 -16.14 3.74 -9.84
C LEU A 52 -15.94 5.23 -9.49
N PRO A 53 -17.00 6.06 -9.48
CA PRO A 53 -16.89 7.45 -9.07
C PRO A 53 -16.80 7.60 -7.54
N GLN A 54 -16.02 8.58 -7.08
CA GLN A 54 -15.98 9.05 -5.70
C GLN A 54 -16.99 10.19 -5.53
N ASN A 55 -18.25 9.84 -5.32
CA ASN A 55 -19.35 10.82 -5.22
C ASN A 55 -19.79 11.14 -3.78
N GLY A 56 -19.24 10.47 -2.77
CA GLY A 56 -19.56 10.71 -1.35
C GLY A 56 -18.59 11.70 -0.71
N GLU A 57 -18.96 12.22 0.47
CA GLU A 57 -18.02 12.93 1.35
C GLU A 57 -17.06 11.92 2.03
N ASP A 58 -15.93 12.34 2.58
CA ASP A 58 -14.89 11.44 3.14
C ASP A 58 -15.44 10.42 4.17
N ASN A 59 -16.51 10.78 4.89
CA ASN A 59 -17.15 9.92 5.90
C ASN A 59 -18.30 9.05 5.34
N ASP A 60 -18.66 9.19 4.07
CA ASP A 60 -19.76 8.44 3.46
C ASP A 60 -19.31 7.07 2.94
N GLY A 61 -20.11 6.05 3.25
CA GLY A 61 -19.95 4.70 2.69
C GLY A 61 -18.59 4.07 3.04
N PHE A 62 -17.81 3.74 2.02
CA PHE A 62 -16.47 3.16 2.16
C PHE A 62 -15.41 4.19 1.83
N GLU A 63 -15.16 5.15 2.73
CA GLU A 63 -14.16 6.23 2.52
C GLU A 63 -14.50 7.08 1.28
N GLY A 64 -15.71 7.65 1.22
CA GLY A 64 -16.19 8.48 0.11
C GLY A 64 -16.83 7.72 -1.05
N PHE A 65 -16.85 6.39 -1.01
CA PHE A 65 -17.53 5.57 -2.01
C PHE A 65 -18.92 5.15 -1.57
N LEU A 66 -19.94 5.63 -2.28
CA LEU A 66 -21.33 5.25 -2.05
C LEU A 66 -21.56 3.76 -2.35
N GLU A 67 -22.13 3.01 -1.41
CA GLU A 67 -22.37 1.56 -1.57
C GLU A 67 -23.17 1.21 -2.84
N ARG A 68 -24.06 2.11 -3.28
CA ARG A 68 -24.83 1.95 -4.53
C ARG A 68 -23.94 2.01 -5.78
N ASP A 69 -22.92 2.86 -5.77
CA ASP A 69 -21.97 3.01 -6.87
C ASP A 69 -21.07 1.79 -6.96
N VAL A 70 -20.62 1.31 -5.81
CA VAL A 70 -19.88 0.04 -5.69
C VAL A 70 -20.71 -1.12 -6.21
N LEU A 71 -22.00 -1.21 -5.86
CA LEU A 71 -22.86 -2.28 -6.35
C LEU A 71 -23.10 -2.21 -7.87
N ARG A 72 -23.20 -1.01 -8.46
CA ARG A 72 -23.25 -0.84 -9.92
C ARG A 72 -21.96 -1.34 -10.57
N GLU A 73 -20.84 -1.04 -9.94
CA GLU A 73 -19.53 -1.42 -10.42
C GLU A 73 -19.27 -2.93 -10.32
N ILE A 74 -19.68 -3.58 -9.23
CA ILE A 74 -19.68 -5.05 -9.10
C ILE A 74 -20.47 -5.68 -10.26
N LYS A 75 -21.65 -5.15 -10.59
CA LYS A 75 -22.47 -5.65 -11.70
C LYS A 75 -21.76 -5.48 -13.05
N ARG A 76 -21.03 -4.39 -13.28
CA ARG A 76 -20.21 -4.17 -14.48
C ARG A 76 -19.06 -5.18 -14.54
N ALA A 77 -18.25 -5.24 -13.48
CA ALA A 77 -17.08 -6.10 -13.37
C ALA A 77 -17.44 -7.60 -13.49
N SER A 78 -18.64 -8.01 -13.04
CA SER A 78 -19.13 -9.40 -13.18
C SER A 78 -19.21 -9.91 -14.64
N ARG A 79 -19.19 -9.00 -15.62
CA ARG A 79 -19.21 -9.30 -17.05
C ARG A 79 -17.82 -9.34 -17.67
N LEU A 80 -16.81 -8.82 -16.97
CA LEU A 80 -15.44 -8.68 -17.43
C LEU A 80 -14.58 -9.83 -16.91
N LYS A 81 -13.73 -10.39 -17.78
CA LYS A 81 -12.78 -11.44 -17.42
C LYS A 81 -11.40 -10.84 -17.18
N CYS A 82 -10.74 -11.32 -16.14
CA CYS A 82 -9.35 -11.01 -15.86
C CYS A 82 -8.46 -11.64 -16.93
N CYS A 83 -7.58 -10.85 -17.55
CA CYS A 83 -6.64 -11.35 -18.55
C CYS A 83 -5.57 -12.28 -17.96
N LEU A 84 -5.38 -12.27 -16.64
CA LEU A 84 -4.36 -13.05 -15.94
C LEU A 84 -4.88 -14.42 -15.48
N CYS A 85 -6.09 -14.48 -14.91
CA CYS A 85 -6.65 -15.71 -14.35
C CYS A 85 -7.89 -16.25 -15.09
N GLY A 86 -8.43 -15.50 -16.06
CA GLY A 86 -9.62 -15.86 -16.83
C GLY A 86 -10.97 -15.77 -16.10
N LYS A 87 -10.96 -15.57 -14.77
CA LYS A 87 -12.18 -15.45 -13.95
C LYS A 87 -12.85 -14.09 -14.11
N LYS A 88 -14.14 -14.02 -13.80
CA LYS A 88 -14.95 -12.79 -13.85
C LYS A 88 -14.63 -11.84 -12.68
N GLY A 89 -15.07 -10.58 -12.78
CA GLY A 89 -14.94 -9.59 -11.70
C GLY A 89 -13.72 -8.68 -11.82
N ALA A 90 -13.07 -8.66 -13.00
CA ALA A 90 -11.93 -7.79 -13.28
C ALA A 90 -12.36 -6.32 -13.37
N SER A 91 -12.34 -5.63 -12.22
CA SER A 91 -12.73 -4.22 -12.09
C SER A 91 -11.65 -3.25 -12.56
N ALA A 92 -10.37 -3.60 -12.39
CA ALA A 92 -9.24 -2.78 -12.78
C ALA A 92 -8.89 -2.96 -14.27
N GLY A 93 -8.31 -1.92 -14.86
CA GLY A 93 -7.85 -1.91 -16.25
C GLY A 93 -6.57 -1.10 -16.40
N CYS A 94 -5.81 -1.40 -17.44
CA CYS A 94 -4.64 -0.61 -17.79
C CYS A 94 -5.06 0.82 -18.21
N CYS A 95 -4.39 1.84 -17.69
CA CYS A 95 -4.68 3.25 -17.99
C CYS A 95 -4.18 3.71 -19.37
N ASP A 96 -3.36 2.91 -20.05
CA ASP A 96 -2.97 3.17 -21.42
C ASP A 96 -4.19 3.14 -22.36
N LEU A 97 -4.35 4.18 -23.18
CA LEU A 97 -5.54 4.42 -24.01
C LEU A 97 -5.80 3.32 -25.05
N HIS A 98 -4.77 2.59 -25.46
CA HIS A 98 -4.87 1.55 -26.48
C HIS A 98 -4.87 0.14 -25.87
N CYS A 99 -4.68 0.03 -24.54
CA CYS A 99 -4.65 -1.24 -23.84
C CYS A 99 -6.04 -1.68 -23.38
N LYS A 100 -6.44 -2.90 -23.77
CA LYS A 100 -7.73 -3.50 -23.37
C LYS A 100 -7.59 -4.51 -22.21
N ARG A 101 -6.42 -4.58 -21.57
CA ARG A 101 -6.17 -5.53 -20.48
C ARG A 101 -6.96 -5.10 -19.23
N GLY A 102 -7.98 -5.88 -18.88
CA GLY A 102 -8.68 -5.83 -17.60
C GLY A 102 -8.20 -6.95 -16.66
N PHE A 103 -8.07 -6.66 -15.38
CA PHE A 103 -7.52 -7.58 -14.39
C PHE A 103 -8.10 -7.35 -12.99
N HIS A 104 -7.95 -8.35 -12.11
CA HIS A 104 -8.13 -8.12 -10.68
C HIS A 104 -6.92 -7.40 -10.12
N PHE A 105 -7.11 -6.54 -9.12
CA PHE A 105 -6.01 -5.91 -8.39
C PHE A 105 -5.03 -6.97 -7.83
N SER A 106 -5.54 -7.99 -7.13
CA SER A 106 -4.73 -9.07 -6.54
C SER A 106 -3.89 -9.83 -7.58
N CYS A 107 -4.46 -10.07 -8.77
CA CYS A 107 -3.77 -10.71 -9.88
C CYS A 107 -2.66 -9.80 -10.44
N GLY A 108 -2.94 -8.51 -10.62
CA GLY A 108 -1.96 -7.54 -11.09
C GLY A 108 -0.76 -7.42 -10.16
N ILE A 109 -0.99 -7.36 -8.85
CA ILE A 109 0.08 -7.33 -7.84
C ILE A 109 1.00 -8.55 -7.97
N ASN A 110 0.42 -9.75 -8.10
CA ASN A 110 1.17 -10.99 -8.28
C ASN A 110 2.00 -11.00 -9.58
N GLN A 111 1.55 -10.28 -10.62
CA GLN A 111 2.20 -10.16 -11.92
C GLN A 111 3.03 -8.88 -12.08
N LYS A 112 3.33 -8.20 -10.97
CA LYS A 112 4.17 -6.99 -10.92
C LYS A 112 3.64 -5.83 -11.79
N TYR A 113 2.32 -5.77 -11.98
CA TYR A 113 1.66 -4.60 -12.57
C TYR A 113 1.86 -3.39 -11.65
N LEU A 114 1.83 -2.19 -12.22
CA LEU A 114 2.02 -0.96 -11.48
C LEU A 114 0.65 -0.41 -11.04
N PHE A 115 0.54 -0.06 -9.77
CA PHE A 115 -0.63 0.58 -9.17
C PHE A 115 -0.17 1.86 -8.48
N GLN A 116 -0.74 3.00 -8.88
CA GLN A 116 -0.42 4.32 -8.34
C GLN A 116 -1.48 4.70 -7.32
N PHE A 117 -1.13 4.68 -6.03
CA PHE A 117 -2.05 4.92 -4.91
C PHE A 117 -2.27 6.41 -4.63
N PHE A 118 -2.41 7.22 -5.68
CA PHE A 118 -2.63 8.65 -5.58
C PHE A 118 -3.49 9.14 -6.76
N GLY A 119 -4.12 10.30 -6.60
CA GLY A 119 -4.95 10.91 -7.63
C GLY A 119 -6.07 9.96 -8.07
N GLN A 120 -6.08 9.58 -9.35
CA GLN A 120 -7.13 8.75 -9.97
C GLN A 120 -6.91 7.24 -9.83
N PHE A 121 -6.01 6.78 -8.96
CA PHE A 121 -5.71 5.36 -8.75
C PHE A 121 -5.41 4.61 -10.06
N ARG A 122 -4.38 5.07 -10.77
CA ARG A 122 -4.04 4.50 -12.09
C ARG A 122 -3.38 3.13 -11.95
N ALA A 123 -3.72 2.22 -12.86
CA ALA A 123 -3.11 0.90 -12.95
C ALA A 123 -2.52 0.68 -14.35
N TYR A 124 -1.36 0.02 -14.43
CA TYR A 124 -0.68 -0.27 -15.69
C TYR A 124 -0.23 -1.72 -15.75
N CYS A 125 -0.48 -2.36 -16.89
CA CYS A 125 -0.02 -3.72 -17.13
C CYS A 125 1.50 -3.78 -17.30
N VAL A 126 2.07 -4.98 -17.34
CA VAL A 126 3.52 -5.16 -17.47
C VAL A 126 4.12 -4.48 -18.72
N ASP A 127 3.35 -4.35 -19.80
CA ASP A 127 3.83 -3.73 -21.04
C ASP A 127 3.80 -2.18 -20.99
N HIS A 128 2.94 -1.61 -20.15
CA HIS A 128 2.69 -0.16 -20.11
C HIS A 128 3.02 0.47 -18.75
N ARG A 129 3.60 -0.30 -17.83
CA ARG A 129 4.03 0.23 -16.54
C ARG A 129 5.24 1.15 -16.74
N LEU A 130 5.34 2.15 -15.88
CA LEU A 130 6.50 3.03 -15.85
C LEU A 130 7.72 2.28 -15.32
N HIS A 131 8.87 2.66 -15.84
CA HIS A 131 10.18 2.21 -15.42
C HIS A 131 11.04 3.43 -15.13
N GLN A 132 11.89 3.35 -14.11
CA GLN A 132 12.86 4.41 -13.86
C GLN A 132 13.97 4.33 -14.91
N ASP A 133 14.23 5.44 -15.59
CA ASP A 133 15.35 5.56 -16.50
C ASP A 133 16.65 5.67 -15.70
N THR A 134 17.56 4.72 -15.90
CA THR A 134 18.86 4.72 -15.21
C THR A 134 20.00 4.86 -16.22
N PRO A 135 20.67 6.02 -16.30
CA PRO A 135 21.70 6.28 -17.32
C PRO A 135 23.04 5.57 -17.05
N SER A 136 23.27 5.03 -15.86
CA SER A 136 24.53 4.33 -15.55
C SER A 136 24.32 3.18 -14.57
N TYR A 137 24.91 2.03 -14.88
CA TYR A 137 25.10 0.93 -13.94
C TYR A 137 26.36 1.22 -13.11
N PRO A 138 26.26 1.43 -11.79
CA PRO A 138 27.43 1.50 -10.94
C PRO A 138 28.24 0.21 -11.07
N SER A 139 29.55 0.34 -11.28
CA SER A 139 30.50 -0.78 -11.27
C SER A 139 30.80 -1.31 -9.86
N LYS A 140 30.10 -0.84 -8.83
CA LYS A 140 30.35 -1.15 -7.41
C LYS A 140 29.14 -1.84 -6.76
N LYS A 141 29.42 -2.72 -5.78
CA LYS A 141 28.42 -3.28 -4.85
C LYS A 141 27.77 -2.12 -4.07
N ALA A 142 26.48 -1.86 -4.27
CA ALA A 142 25.74 -0.90 -3.47
C ALA A 142 25.05 -1.61 -2.28
N LYS A 143 24.71 -0.82 -1.27
CA LYS A 143 23.88 -1.24 -0.13
C LYS A 143 22.63 -0.37 -0.08
N CYS A 144 21.49 -0.98 0.25
CA CYS A 144 20.25 -0.25 0.49
C CYS A 144 20.42 0.64 1.74
N PRO A 145 20.21 1.97 1.68
CA PRO A 145 20.38 2.83 2.85
C PRO A 145 19.45 2.52 4.02
N ILE A 146 18.32 1.86 3.77
CA ILE A 146 17.31 1.56 4.80
C ILE A 146 17.67 0.32 5.61
N CYS A 147 18.07 -0.79 4.96
CA CYS A 147 18.38 -2.05 5.63
C CYS A 147 19.86 -2.39 5.68
N LEU A 148 20.72 -1.61 5.01
CA LEU A 148 22.18 -1.79 4.91
C LEU A 148 22.63 -3.10 4.21
N GLU A 149 21.69 -3.87 3.68
CA GLU A 149 21.97 -5.08 2.90
C GLU A 149 22.36 -4.78 1.45
N PRO A 150 23.12 -5.68 0.79
CA PRO A 150 23.48 -5.55 -0.62
C PRO A 150 22.25 -5.36 -1.51
N VAL A 151 22.35 -4.45 -2.48
CA VAL A 151 21.29 -4.17 -3.45
C VAL A 151 21.87 -4.20 -4.86
N GLN A 152 21.08 -4.69 -5.82
CA GLN A 152 21.49 -4.67 -7.23
C GLN A 152 21.45 -3.23 -7.73
N CYS A 153 22.50 -2.80 -8.43
CA CYS A 153 22.57 -1.46 -8.98
C CYS A 153 21.88 -1.37 -10.36
N ARG A 154 20.63 -1.87 -10.42
CA ARG A 154 19.81 -1.97 -11.63
C ARG A 154 18.36 -1.74 -11.27
N ALA A 155 17.73 -0.74 -11.90
CA ALA A 155 16.31 -0.47 -11.70
C ALA A 155 15.49 -1.67 -12.17
N SER A 156 14.51 -2.06 -11.36
CA SER A 156 13.61 -3.18 -11.65
C SER A 156 12.28 -2.99 -10.93
N THR A 157 11.42 -4.00 -10.99
CA THR A 157 10.19 -4.04 -10.19
C THR A 157 10.45 -4.01 -8.70
N ASP A 158 11.59 -4.54 -8.25
CA ASP A 158 11.89 -4.76 -6.84
C ASP A 158 13.03 -3.87 -6.34
N ILE A 159 13.70 -3.14 -7.24
CA ILE A 159 14.78 -2.20 -6.93
C ILE A 159 14.43 -0.82 -7.50
N LEU A 160 14.49 0.19 -6.64
CA LEU A 160 14.22 1.59 -6.98
C LEU A 160 15.48 2.45 -6.83
N THR A 161 15.57 3.51 -7.63
CA THR A 161 16.53 4.60 -7.44
C THR A 161 15.80 5.88 -7.04
N THR A 162 16.54 6.96 -6.77
CA THR A 162 15.99 8.24 -6.33
C THR A 162 16.47 9.39 -7.23
N PRO A 163 15.62 10.39 -7.51
CA PRO A 163 15.99 11.57 -8.29
C PRO A 163 16.83 12.57 -7.49
N CYS A 164 16.86 12.49 -6.14
CA CYS A 164 17.52 13.48 -5.30
C CYS A 164 18.97 13.13 -4.92
N CYS A 165 19.38 11.86 -5.03
CA CYS A 165 20.73 11.40 -4.66
C CYS A 165 21.36 10.57 -5.79
N LYS A 166 22.65 10.81 -6.06
CA LYS A 166 23.40 10.06 -7.07
C LYS A 166 23.77 8.67 -6.56
N ASP A 167 23.65 7.67 -7.43
CA ASP A 167 24.08 6.27 -7.19
C ASP A 167 23.46 5.60 -5.95
N VAL A 168 22.26 6.02 -5.57
CA VAL A 168 21.50 5.41 -4.46
C VAL A 168 20.43 4.45 -4.98
N TRP A 169 20.38 3.27 -4.36
CA TRP A 169 19.49 2.18 -4.73
C TRP A 169 18.80 1.62 -3.49
N PHE A 170 17.53 1.31 -3.61
CA PHE A 170 16.71 0.79 -2.53
C PHE A 170 16.02 -0.50 -2.93
N HIS A 171 15.89 -1.42 -1.98
CA HIS A 171 14.87 -2.46 -2.09
C HIS A 171 13.50 -1.80 -2.03
N ARG A 172 12.63 -2.09 -3.01
CA ARG A 172 11.25 -1.59 -3.04
C ARG A 172 10.51 -1.92 -1.76
N SER A 173 10.70 -3.13 -1.23
CA SER A 173 10.09 -3.55 0.04
C SER A 173 10.52 -2.66 1.20
N CYS A 174 11.80 -2.29 1.30
CA CYS A 174 12.29 -1.39 2.34
C CYS A 174 11.66 0.00 2.23
N VAL A 175 11.57 0.56 1.02
CA VAL A 175 10.91 1.87 0.80
C VAL A 175 9.43 1.79 1.16
N GLN A 176 8.76 0.70 0.78
CA GLN A 176 7.35 0.49 1.06
C GLN A 176 7.06 0.40 2.57
N GLU A 177 7.90 -0.31 3.33
CA GLU A 177 7.76 -0.38 4.79
C GLU A 177 8.10 0.96 5.46
N GLN A 178 9.15 1.65 5.00
CA GLN A 178 9.46 3.00 5.48
C GLN A 178 8.26 3.95 5.27
N ALA A 179 7.65 3.94 4.09
CA ALA A 179 6.47 4.76 3.78
C ALA A 179 5.28 4.45 4.71
N LYS A 180 4.97 3.15 4.91
CA LYS A 180 3.87 2.72 5.79
C LYS A 180 4.02 3.18 7.23
N VAL A 181 5.25 3.16 7.74
CA VAL A 181 5.55 3.56 9.12
C VAL A 181 5.62 5.09 9.23
N SER A 182 6.13 5.77 8.21
CA SER A 182 6.38 7.23 8.27
C SER A 182 5.16 8.10 7.97
N GLY A 183 4.19 7.60 7.19
CA GLY A 183 3.01 8.40 6.83
C GLY A 183 3.40 9.77 6.24
N TYR A 184 2.87 10.85 6.81
CA TYR A 184 3.20 12.23 6.41
C TYR A 184 4.69 12.60 6.50
N PHE A 185 5.49 11.89 7.30
CA PHE A 185 6.93 12.13 7.46
C PHE A 185 7.80 11.30 6.49
N PHE A 186 7.20 10.65 5.49
CA PHE A 186 7.95 9.90 4.49
C PHE A 186 8.84 10.81 3.64
N ARG A 187 10.13 10.47 3.57
CA ARG A 187 11.19 11.27 2.93
C ARG A 187 12.40 10.41 2.61
N CYS A 188 13.30 10.94 1.77
CA CYS A 188 14.52 10.24 1.38
C CYS A 188 15.37 9.90 2.62
N ALA A 189 15.69 8.63 2.80
CA ALA A 189 16.51 8.17 3.92
C ALA A 189 17.98 8.66 3.90
N VAL A 190 18.40 9.34 2.82
CA VAL A 190 19.78 9.83 2.63
C VAL A 190 19.87 11.34 2.82
N CYS A 191 19.07 12.12 2.10
CA CYS A 191 19.15 13.59 2.11
C CYS A 191 17.91 14.30 2.67
N ASN A 192 16.92 13.55 3.16
CA ASN A 192 15.68 14.08 3.73
C ASN A 192 14.77 14.84 2.75
N ASP A 193 15.02 14.75 1.43
CA ASP A 193 14.13 15.30 0.38
C ASP A 193 12.74 14.65 0.49
N ASN A 194 11.71 15.48 0.54
CA ASN A 194 10.30 15.10 0.71
C ASN A 194 9.45 15.41 -0.53
N ASP A 195 9.93 16.22 -1.46
CA ASP A 195 9.19 16.59 -2.65
C ASP A 195 9.45 15.57 -3.78
N LYS A 196 10.65 15.64 -4.38
CA LYS A 196 11.02 14.84 -5.56
C LYS A 196 11.05 13.35 -5.24
N PHE A 197 11.59 13.01 -4.06
CA PHE A 197 11.65 11.62 -3.63
C PHE A 197 10.26 11.02 -3.46
N VAL A 198 9.36 11.69 -2.74
CA VAL A 198 8.02 11.16 -2.47
C VAL A 198 7.19 11.08 -3.75
N GLU A 199 7.27 12.10 -4.62
CA GLU A 199 6.61 12.09 -5.93
C GLU A 199 7.05 10.90 -6.78
N GLU A 200 8.37 10.66 -6.90
CA GLU A 200 8.92 9.53 -7.65
C GLU A 200 8.46 8.19 -7.04
N MET A 201 8.56 8.04 -5.72
CA MET A 201 8.19 6.79 -5.04
C MET A 201 6.69 6.49 -5.24
N LYS A 202 5.82 7.50 -5.09
CA LYS A 202 4.38 7.38 -5.37
C LYS A 202 4.13 7.02 -6.84
N THR A 203 4.81 7.68 -7.77
CA THR A 203 4.73 7.41 -9.22
C THR A 203 5.12 5.97 -9.54
N MET A 204 6.15 5.46 -8.88
CA MET A 204 6.59 4.07 -8.99
C MET A 204 5.73 3.09 -8.19
N GLY A 205 4.64 3.54 -7.56
CA GLY A 205 3.63 2.71 -6.90
C GLY A 205 3.96 2.32 -5.45
N ILE A 206 4.77 3.12 -4.76
CA ILE A 206 4.88 3.03 -3.29
C ILE A 206 3.64 3.66 -2.67
N TYR A 207 2.95 2.88 -1.85
CA TYR A 207 1.83 3.38 -1.06
C TYR A 207 2.34 4.18 0.14
N VAL A 208 1.91 5.43 0.27
CA VAL A 208 2.17 6.29 1.43
C VAL A 208 0.80 6.57 2.05
N PRO A 209 0.52 6.09 3.27
CA PRO A 209 -0.79 6.26 3.89
C PRO A 209 -0.98 7.70 4.39
N ASP A 210 -2.21 8.22 4.27
CA ASP A 210 -2.60 9.53 4.78
C ASP A 210 -2.90 9.45 6.28
N ARG A 211 -1.83 9.34 7.08
CA ARG A 211 -1.87 9.29 8.55
C ARG A 211 -0.57 9.80 9.13
N ASP A 212 -0.59 10.15 10.41
CA ASP A 212 0.62 10.41 11.19
C ASP A 212 1.53 9.18 11.21
N ALA A 213 2.81 9.42 11.47
CA ALA A 213 3.74 8.32 11.58
C ALA A 213 3.34 7.40 12.73
N ALA A 214 3.52 6.10 12.54
CA ALA A 214 3.14 5.11 13.54
C ALA A 214 3.84 5.37 14.89
N TRP A 215 5.03 5.98 14.90
CA TRP A 215 5.74 6.31 16.14
C TRP A 215 5.17 7.51 16.91
N GLU A 216 4.24 8.28 16.34
CA GLU A 216 3.48 9.33 17.04
C GLU A 216 2.30 8.75 17.84
N ASP A 217 1.99 7.45 17.68
CA ASP A 217 1.01 6.78 18.53
C ASP A 217 1.48 6.85 19.99
N GLY A 218 0.64 7.43 20.85
CA GLY A 218 0.99 8.05 22.13
C GLY A 218 1.63 7.19 23.22
N ASN A 219 2.03 5.95 22.92
CA ASN A 219 2.74 5.06 23.83
C ASN A 219 4.05 4.48 23.25
N ASN A 220 4.42 4.76 22.00
CA ASN A 220 5.55 4.10 21.32
C ASN A 220 6.95 4.49 21.83
N PHE A 221 7.04 5.56 22.63
CA PHE A 221 8.28 6.01 23.28
C PHE A 221 8.13 6.22 24.78
N ALA A 222 7.08 5.66 25.41
CA ALA A 222 6.91 5.77 26.86
C ALA A 222 8.15 5.25 27.62
N GLU A 223 8.79 4.19 27.10
CA GLU A 223 10.04 3.64 27.63
C GLU A 223 11.25 4.60 27.48
N LEU A 224 11.29 5.48 26.48
CA LEU A 224 12.34 6.51 26.37
C LEU A 224 12.18 7.61 27.42
N LEU A 225 10.99 7.76 28.00
CA LEU A 225 10.77 8.64 29.15
C LEU A 225 11.18 7.97 30.47
N GLU A 226 11.35 6.65 30.48
CA GLU A 226 11.90 5.93 31.63
C GLU A 226 13.40 6.21 31.73
N LYS A 227 13.75 7.11 32.64
CA LYS A 227 15.14 7.31 33.01
C LYS A 227 15.64 6.05 33.70
N TYR A 228 16.65 5.42 33.12
CA TYR A 228 17.37 4.32 33.75
C TYR A 228 17.91 4.76 35.11
N SER A 229 17.35 4.22 36.18
CA SER A 229 17.66 4.64 37.55
C SER A 229 18.14 3.47 38.40
N HIS A 230 19.03 2.61 37.88
CA HIS A 230 19.64 1.57 38.69
C HIS A 230 21.13 1.32 38.44
N CYS A 231 21.80 0.83 39.47
CA CYS A 231 23.22 0.52 39.47
C CYS A 231 23.49 -0.92 39.02
N ASP A 232 24.22 -1.07 37.92
CA ASP A 232 24.49 -2.36 37.25
C ASP A 232 25.77 -3.06 37.71
N ILE A 233 26.53 -2.43 38.58
CA ILE A 233 27.79 -3.01 39.05
C ILE A 233 27.52 -4.33 39.81
N GLN A 234 28.34 -5.37 39.62
CA GLN A 234 28.08 -6.69 40.21
C GLN A 234 27.78 -6.64 41.71
N SER A 235 28.53 -5.83 42.48
CA SER A 235 28.28 -5.58 43.91
C SER A 235 28.03 -4.11 44.18
N CYS A 236 26.76 -3.70 44.20
CA CYS A 236 26.36 -2.33 44.54
C CYS A 236 26.79 -1.99 45.98
N ARG A 237 27.43 -0.83 46.14
CA ARG A 237 27.90 -0.34 47.45
C ARG A 237 26.97 0.70 48.07
N CYS A 238 25.87 1.04 47.41
CA CYS A 238 24.89 1.98 47.94
C CYS A 238 24.08 1.31 49.06
N PRO A 239 24.12 1.84 50.30
CA PRO A 239 23.35 1.27 51.41
C PRO A 239 21.83 1.43 51.24
N LEU A 240 21.39 2.38 50.41
CA LEU A 240 19.98 2.63 50.06
C LEU A 240 19.50 1.77 48.87
N GLY A 241 20.37 0.90 48.35
CA GLY A 241 20.05 -0.04 47.28
C GLY A 241 20.35 0.49 45.88
N ARG A 242 20.16 -0.38 44.89
CA ARG A 242 20.57 -0.14 43.50
C ARG A 242 19.77 0.92 42.77
N LYS A 243 18.54 1.19 43.19
CA LYS A 243 17.63 2.14 42.53
C LYS A 243 17.72 3.57 43.08
N TYR A 244 18.56 3.79 44.09
CA TYR A 244 18.73 5.09 44.72
C TYR A 244 19.67 5.98 43.91
N SER A 245 19.29 7.24 43.72
CA SER A 245 20.09 8.29 43.08
C SER A 245 20.01 9.57 43.90
N SER A 246 21.14 10.17 44.26
CA SER A 246 21.19 11.41 45.06
C SER A 246 20.59 12.62 44.36
N ASP A 247 20.47 12.59 43.04
CA ASP A 247 19.91 13.68 42.23
C ASP A 247 18.38 13.60 42.10
N SER A 248 17.77 12.50 42.53
CA SER A 248 16.33 12.23 42.37
C SER A 248 15.52 12.37 43.67
N GLY A 249 16.17 12.64 44.82
CA GLY A 249 15.57 12.63 46.16
C GLY A 249 15.67 11.28 46.85
#